data_AF-A0A4U0T7Y0-F1
#
_entry.id   AF-A0A4U0T7Y0-F1
#
_cell.length_a   1.000
_cell.length_b   1.000
_cell.length_c   1.000
_cell.angle_alpha   90.00
_cell.angle_beta   90.00
_cell.angle_gamma   90.00
#
_symmetry.space_group_name_H-M   'P 1'
#
loop_
_entity.id
_entity.type
_entity.pdbx_description
1 polymer ?
#
loop_
_entity_poly.entity_id
_entity_poly.type
_entity_poly.pdbx_seq_one_letter_code
_entity_poly.pdbx_strand_id
1 'polypeptide(L)'
;MRTPLPGAYASCDRKATYAGLADYDAPFHDRFTGGTFLPSLSQRRDFAELTAANELDLALVNPEFRARVGRSPAGTLHRFRPLLSDQAWTVVEEVF
;
A
#
# COMPACT_ATOMS: atom_id res chain seq x y z
N MET A 1 -9.31 -18.06 -8.75
CA MET A 1 -8.94 -18.17 -7.33
C MET A 1 -8.50 -16.79 -6.86
N ARG A 2 -9.00 -16.34 -5.70
CA ARG A 2 -8.72 -15.01 -5.14
C ARG A 2 -7.38 -15.12 -4.39
N THR A 3 -6.34 -14.41 -4.82
CA THR A 3 -5.04 -14.45 -4.12
C THR A 3 -5.24 -13.88 -2.71
N PRO A 4 -4.80 -14.58 -1.64
CA PRO A 4 -4.87 -14.05 -0.29
C PRO A 4 -4.06 -12.75 -0.17
N LEU A 5 -4.47 -11.86 0.73
CA LEU A 5 -3.91 -10.50 0.87
C LEU A 5 -2.37 -10.45 0.98
N PRO A 6 -1.69 -11.34 1.74
CA PRO A 6 -0.23 -11.40 1.74
C PRO A 6 0.37 -11.75 0.37
N GLY A 7 -0.30 -12.64 -0.38
CA GLY A 7 0.10 -12.99 -1.73
C GLY A 7 -0.09 -11.82 -2.71
N ALA A 8 -1.18 -11.07 -2.60
CA ALA A 8 -1.41 -9.86 -3.39
C ALA A 8 -0.35 -8.78 -3.06
N TYR A 9 -0.02 -8.56 -1.79
CA TYR A 9 1.07 -7.65 -1.42
C TYR A 9 2.41 -8.05 -2.05
N ALA A 10 2.77 -9.33 -1.96
CA ALA A 10 4.04 -9.84 -2.48
C ALA A 10 4.14 -9.82 -4.01
N SER A 11 3.02 -10.02 -4.71
CA SER A 11 2.97 -10.04 -6.18
C SER A 11 2.70 -8.68 -6.82
N CYS A 12 2.40 -7.65 -6.03
CA CYS A 12 2.08 -6.32 -6.55
C CYS A 12 3.24 -5.70 -7.34
N ASP A 13 2.96 -5.29 -8.58
CA ASP A 13 3.71 -4.20 -9.20
C ASP A 13 3.26 -2.88 -8.55
N ARG A 14 4.06 -2.44 -7.58
CA ARG A 14 3.80 -1.21 -6.81
C ARG A 14 3.73 0.02 -7.71
N LYS A 15 4.60 0.12 -8.72
CA LYS A 15 4.68 1.31 -9.58
C LYS A 15 3.42 1.44 -10.44
N ALA A 16 2.91 0.32 -10.95
CA ALA A 16 1.71 0.29 -11.76
C ALA A 16 0.43 0.38 -10.91
N THR A 17 0.41 -0.21 -9.71
CA THR A 17 -0.80 -0.32 -8.89
C THR A 17 -1.02 0.87 -7.96
N TYR A 18 0.03 1.38 -7.30
CA TYR A 18 -0.14 2.34 -6.19
C TYR A 18 -0.71 3.69 -6.64
N ALA A 19 -0.42 4.12 -7.87
CA ALA A 19 -0.84 5.42 -8.37
C ALA A 19 -2.36 5.58 -8.42
N GLY A 20 -3.09 4.50 -8.75
CA GLY A 20 -4.54 4.49 -8.90
C GLY A 20 -5.29 3.71 -7.82
N LEU A 21 -4.62 3.15 -6.81
CA LEU A 21 -5.27 2.23 -5.86
C LEU A 21 -6.54 2.83 -5.20
N ALA A 22 -6.59 4.14 -4.95
CA ALA A 22 -7.77 4.80 -4.38
C ALA A 22 -8.94 4.92 -5.37
N ASP A 23 -8.66 4.89 -6.67
CA ASP A 23 -9.64 4.98 -7.74
C ASP A 23 -10.39 3.65 -7.89
N TYR A 24 -11.68 3.71 -8.22
CA TYR A 24 -12.54 2.52 -8.19
C TYR A 24 -12.28 1.55 -9.35
N ASP A 25 -11.79 2.06 -10.47
CA ASP A 25 -11.57 1.38 -11.74
C ASP A 25 -10.09 1.12 -12.03
N ALA A 26 -9.20 1.45 -11.09
CA ALA A 26 -7.79 1.18 -11.24
C ALA A 26 -7.49 -0.32 -11.11
N PRO A 27 -6.79 -0.92 -12.09
CA PRO A 27 -6.37 -2.30 -12.00
C PRO A 27 -5.25 -2.50 -10.96
N PHE A 28 -5.32 -3.64 -10.29
CA PHE A 28 -4.17 -4.23 -9.63
C PHE A 28 -3.31 -4.95 -10.66
N HIS A 29 -1.99 -4.81 -10.56
CA HIS A 29 -1.02 -5.46 -11.44
C HIS A 29 -0.19 -6.50 -10.70
N ASP A 30 -0.23 -7.75 -11.18
CA ASP A 30 0.60 -8.84 -10.67
C ASP A 30 1.90 -8.92 -11.49
N ARG A 31 3.05 -8.65 -10.86
CA ARG A 31 4.35 -8.58 -11.54
C ARG A 31 4.93 -9.93 -11.93
N PHE A 32 4.42 -11.02 -11.35
CA PHE A 32 4.93 -12.37 -11.63
C PHE A 32 4.22 -13.00 -12.83
N THR A 33 2.93 -12.72 -12.96
CA THR A 33 2.10 -13.27 -14.04
C THR A 33 1.86 -12.28 -15.17
N GLY A 34 2.09 -10.98 -14.94
CA GLY A 34 1.69 -9.90 -15.85
C GLY A 34 0.19 -9.65 -15.91
N GLY A 35 -0.60 -10.40 -15.13
CA GLY A 35 -2.05 -10.30 -15.10
C GLY A 35 -2.54 -9.07 -14.35
N THR A 36 -3.76 -8.64 -14.68
CA THR A 36 -4.45 -7.54 -13.99
C THR A 36 -5.84 -7.94 -13.55
N PHE A 37 -6.32 -7.36 -12.45
CA PHE A 37 -7.72 -7.48 -12.04
C PHE A 37 -8.21 -6.21 -11.35
N LEU A 38 -9.52 -5.98 -11.34
CA LEU A 38 -10.13 -4.87 -10.61
C LEU A 38 -10.46 -5.31 -9.17
N PRO A 39 -9.74 -4.79 -8.15
CA PRO A 39 -10.03 -5.12 -6.77
C PRO A 39 -11.33 -4.45 -6.28
N SER A 40 -12.15 -5.20 -5.54
CA SER A 40 -13.26 -4.60 -4.79
C SER A 40 -12.77 -3.59 -3.75
N LEU A 41 -13.65 -2.70 -3.29
CA LEU A 41 -13.30 -1.72 -2.24
C LEU A 41 -12.71 -2.38 -0.99
N SER A 42 -13.26 -3.50 -0.53
CA SER A 42 -12.74 -4.25 0.62
C SER A 42 -11.31 -4.74 0.35
N GLN A 43 -11.02 -5.30 -0.83
CA GLN A 43 -9.66 -5.73 -1.17
C GLN A 43 -8.68 -4.56 -1.23
N ARG A 44 -9.11 -3.40 -1.72
CA ARG A 44 -8.29 -2.19 -1.74
C ARG A 44 -7.97 -1.68 -0.34
N ARG A 45 -8.96 -1.67 0.56
CA ARG A 45 -8.76 -1.32 1.98
C ARG A 45 -7.81 -2.28 2.65
N ASP A 46 -8.07 -3.57 2.56
CA ASP A 46 -7.22 -4.60 3.18
C ASP A 46 -5.78 -4.53 2.65
N PHE A 47 -5.60 -4.28 1.36
CA PHE A 47 -4.28 -4.11 0.75
C PHE A 47 -3.58 -2.82 1.19
N ALA A 48 -4.32 -1.71 1.32
CA ALA A 48 -3.80 -0.45 1.81
C ALA A 48 -3.34 -0.56 3.27
N GLU A 49 -4.14 -1.21 4.12
CA GLU A 49 -3.81 -1.49 5.53
C GLU A 49 -2.54 -2.35 5.65
N LEU A 50 -2.46 -3.44 4.89
CA LEU A 50 -1.27 -4.28 4.87
C LEU A 50 -0.03 -3.54 4.33
N THR A 51 -0.22 -2.67 3.35
CA THR A 51 0.88 -1.83 2.84
C THR A 51 1.35 -0.85 3.91
N ALA A 52 0.42 -0.15 4.58
CA ALA A 52 0.76 0.78 5.65
C ALA A 52 1.50 0.07 6.78
N ALA A 53 1.00 -1.06 7.28
CA ALA A 53 1.64 -1.85 8.32
C ALA A 53 3.09 -2.23 7.95
N ASN A 54 3.30 -2.74 6.72
CA ASN A 54 4.62 -3.17 6.28
C ASN A 54 5.62 -2.00 6.12
N GLU A 55 5.17 -0.86 5.59
CA GLU A 55 6.04 0.32 5.42
C GLU A 55 6.37 0.98 6.77
N LEU A 56 5.39 1.01 7.69
CA LEU A 56 5.57 1.48 9.07
C LEU A 56 6.58 0.61 9.83
N ASP A 57 6.40 -0.71 9.79
CA ASP A 57 7.33 -1.66 10.43
C ASP A 57 8.75 -1.47 9.90
N LEU A 58 8.91 -1.34 8.58
CA LEU A 58 10.21 -1.10 7.95
C LEU A 58 10.84 0.23 8.39
N ALA A 59 10.05 1.29 8.50
CA ALA A 59 10.52 2.60 8.95
C ALA A 59 10.91 2.63 10.43
N LEU A 60 10.22 1.86 11.27
CA LEU A 60 10.52 1.76 12.70
C LEU A 60 11.82 0.99 12.95
N VAL A 61 12.08 -0.09 12.20
CA VAL A 61 13.27 -0.93 12.41
C VAL A 61 14.49 -0.51 11.62
N ASN A 62 14.33 0.34 10.59
CA ASN A 62 15.43 0.79 9.73
C ASN A 62 15.48 2.33 9.64
N PRO A 63 16.26 2.99 10.52
CA PRO A 63 16.40 4.45 10.53
C PRO A 63 16.98 5.02 9.23
N GLU A 64 17.86 4.29 8.54
CA GLU A 64 18.40 4.72 7.24
C GLU A 64 17.33 4.69 6.16
N PHE A 65 16.47 3.65 6.17
CA PHE A 65 15.29 3.61 5.30
C PHE A 65 14.43 4.84 5.59
N ARG A 66 14.03 5.06 6.85
CA ARG A 66 13.22 6.21 7.26
C ARG A 66 13.83 7.54 6.81
N ALA A 67 15.14 7.73 6.97
CA ALA A 67 15.84 8.92 6.51
C ALA A 67 15.85 9.06 4.98
N ARG A 68 16.04 7.95 4.24
CA ARG A 68 16.08 7.93 2.77
C ARG A 68 14.72 8.18 2.13
N VAL A 69 13.64 7.68 2.72
CA VAL A 69 12.31 8.01 2.22
C VAL A 69 11.96 9.48 2.51
N GLY A 70 12.72 10.14 3.40
CA GLY A 70 12.48 11.51 3.85
C GLY A 70 11.09 11.65 4.46
N ARG A 71 10.57 12.88 4.55
CA ARG A 71 9.15 13.11 4.82
C ARG A 71 8.23 12.69 3.66
N SER A 72 8.72 11.90 2.69
CA SER A 72 8.02 11.57 1.43
C SER A 72 8.03 10.07 1.01
N PRO A 73 7.76 9.10 1.91
CA PRO A 73 6.82 8.01 1.65
C PRO A 73 5.36 8.46 1.82
N ALA A 74 5.16 9.66 2.39
CA ALA A 74 3.89 10.36 2.47
C ALA A 74 3.14 10.35 1.14
N GLY A 75 3.83 10.49 -0.01
CA GLY A 75 3.16 10.51 -1.32
C GLY A 75 2.28 9.29 -1.63
N THR A 76 2.69 8.08 -1.24
CA THR A 76 1.90 6.86 -1.49
C THR A 76 0.85 6.66 -0.41
N LEU A 77 1.24 6.71 0.87
CA LEU A 77 0.29 6.45 1.97
C LEU A 77 -0.74 7.57 2.12
N HIS A 78 -0.41 8.82 1.76
CA HIS A 78 -1.41 9.91 1.66
C HIS A 78 -2.43 9.64 0.55
N ARG A 79 -2.02 9.07 -0.59
CA ARG A 79 -2.97 8.65 -1.63
C ARG A 79 -3.89 7.54 -1.13
N PHE A 80 -3.39 6.70 -0.22
CA PHE A 80 -4.17 5.63 0.37
C PHE A 80 -5.07 6.11 1.51
N ARG A 81 -5.00 7.38 1.93
CA ARG A 81 -5.82 7.90 3.04
C ARG A 81 -7.31 7.52 2.97
N PRO A 82 -8.00 7.60 1.81
CA PRO A 82 -9.41 7.21 1.73
C PRO A 82 -9.69 5.72 1.99
N LEU A 83 -8.65 4.88 1.94
CA LEU A 83 -8.70 3.44 2.12
C LEU A 83 -8.20 3.00 3.51
N LEU A 84 -7.47 3.85 4.23
CA LEU A 84 -6.95 3.55 5.55
C LEU A 84 -7.97 3.87 6.64
N SER A 85 -7.99 3.05 7.68
CA SER A 85 -8.60 3.38 8.95
C SER A 85 -7.94 4.61 9.58
N ASP A 86 -8.69 5.31 10.42
CA ASP A 86 -8.16 6.47 11.14
C ASP A 86 -7.01 6.08 12.07
N GLN A 87 -7.06 4.89 12.66
CA GLN A 87 -5.97 4.37 13.49
C GLN A 87 -4.68 4.19 12.67
N ALA A 88 -4.75 3.55 11.50
CA ALA A 88 -3.58 3.38 10.64
C ALA A 88 -3.02 4.74 10.19
N TRP A 89 -3.91 5.69 9.90
CA TRP A 89 -3.51 7.04 9.50
C TRP A 89 -2.72 7.78 10.58
N THR A 90 -3.18 7.76 11.83
CA THR A 90 -2.47 8.39 12.95
C THR A 90 -1.03 7.89 13.06
N VAL A 91 -0.82 6.57 12.94
CA VAL A 91 0.54 5.99 13.01
C VAL A 91 1.39 6.42 11.81
N VAL A 92 0.80 6.54 10.62
CA VAL A 92 1.49 7.10 9.43
C VAL A 92 1.97 8.51 9.68
N GLU A 93 1.14 9.38 10.25
CA GLU A 93 1.50 10.78 10.57
C GLU A 93 2.57 10.89 11.68
N GLU A 94 2.63 9.93 12.60
CA GLU A 94 3.65 9.89 13.66
C GLU A 94 5.02 9.41 13.16
N VAL A 95 5.04 8.46 12.22
CA VAL A 95 6.27 7.80 11.77
C VAL A 95 6.93 8.54 10.60
N PHE A 96 6.15 9.11 9.68
CA PHE A 96 6.66 9.71 8.44
C PHE A 96 6.48 11.23 8.39
#